data_AF-A0A3N5LA68-F1
#
_entry.id   AF-A0A3N5LA68-F1
#
_cell.length_a   1.000
_cell.length_b   1.000
_cell.length_c   1.000
_cell.angle_alpha   90.00
_cell.angle_beta   90.00
_cell.angle_gamma   90.00
#
_symmetry.space_group_name_H-M   'P 1'
#
loop_
_entity.id
_entity.type
_entity.pdbx_description
1 polymer ?
#
loop_
_entity_poly.entity_id
_entity_poly.type
_entity_poly.pdbx_seq_one_letter_code
_entity_poly.pdbx_strand_id
1 'polypeptide(L)'
;MRRLVLSLGPGTFILATVGLLLAEIPEPLRLNIPFQPAWEAMLDTMKTREMVIQQVDRARGTILTEYREYSSGPMTDSHIAKIGTKPKLTDAEWIKVQYQYEVEIQVIESRVTLVTASANIKALKRDFLGSQSWVAIPTNGELETDLLTYFGKQLFGERFELTKRKKGFWEREPRYVPDSQETIPKVVGPERPTPP
;
A
#
# COMPACT_ATOMS: atom_id res chain seq x y z
N MET A 1 -13.13 47.19 -43.39
CA MET A 1 -13.87 45.91 -43.36
C MET A 1 -12.91 44.78 -43.73
N ARG A 2 -12.47 43.97 -42.75
CA ARG A 2 -11.70 42.74 -42.96
C ARG A 2 -12.28 41.69 -42.02
N ARG A 3 -12.93 40.66 -42.57
CA ARG A 3 -13.42 39.49 -41.83
C ARG A 3 -12.30 38.47 -41.75
N LEU A 4 -11.81 38.19 -40.53
CA LEU A 4 -10.97 37.03 -40.24
C LEU A 4 -11.89 35.83 -40.03
N VAL A 5 -11.79 34.85 -40.91
CA VAL A 5 -12.42 33.53 -40.78
C VAL A 5 -11.41 32.64 -40.06
N LEU A 6 -11.69 32.30 -38.80
CA LEU A 6 -10.95 31.31 -38.02
C LEU A 6 -11.47 29.92 -38.40
N SER A 7 -10.64 29.13 -39.08
CA SER A 7 -10.87 27.69 -39.27
C SER A 7 -10.44 26.94 -38.01
N LEU A 8 -11.38 26.38 -37.26
CA LEU A 8 -11.09 25.37 -36.24
C LEU A 8 -10.85 24.02 -36.93
N GLY A 9 -9.60 23.55 -36.89
CA GLY A 9 -9.28 22.16 -37.20
C GLY A 9 -9.72 21.23 -36.06
N PRO A 10 -10.03 19.96 -36.35
CA PRO A 10 -10.41 18.99 -35.33
C PRO A 10 -9.15 18.56 -34.55
N GLY A 11 -8.85 19.29 -33.48
CA GLY A 11 -7.86 18.88 -32.49
C GLY A 11 -8.45 17.77 -31.63
N THR A 12 -8.04 16.54 -31.92
CA THR A 12 -8.35 15.34 -31.16
C THR A 12 -7.89 15.53 -29.70
N PHE A 13 -8.84 15.80 -28.81
CA PHE A 13 -8.62 15.71 -27.36
C PHE A 13 -8.47 14.23 -27.01
N ILE A 14 -7.24 13.76 -26.91
CA ILE A 14 -6.95 12.50 -26.19
C ILE A 14 -7.16 12.82 -24.71
N LEU A 15 -8.37 12.56 -24.21
CA LEU A 15 -8.58 12.40 -22.77
C LEU A 15 -7.74 11.19 -22.36
N ALA A 16 -6.61 11.46 -21.71
CA ALA A 16 -5.92 10.46 -20.91
C ALA A 16 -6.86 10.11 -19.76
N THR A 17 -7.68 9.07 -19.94
CA THR A 17 -8.34 8.36 -18.86
C THR A 17 -7.25 7.75 -17.99
N VAL A 18 -6.81 8.51 -16.99
CA VAL A 18 -6.13 7.96 -15.82
C VAL A 18 -7.19 7.14 -15.11
N GLY A 19 -7.27 5.85 -15.46
CA GLY A 19 -7.97 4.87 -14.67
C GLY A 19 -7.33 4.86 -13.29
N LEU A 20 -7.95 5.56 -12.35
CA LEU A 20 -7.74 5.36 -10.92
C LEU A 20 -8.17 3.92 -10.63
N LEU A 21 -7.24 2.98 -10.84
CA LEU A 21 -7.21 1.78 -10.03
C LEU A 21 -7.24 2.28 -8.59
N LEU A 22 -8.36 2.03 -7.90
CA LEU A 22 -8.51 2.30 -6.48
C LEU A 22 -7.36 1.59 -5.77
N ALA A 23 -6.27 2.30 -5.55
CA ALA A 23 -5.25 1.89 -4.63
C ALA A 23 -5.96 1.75 -3.28
N GLU A 24 -5.86 0.58 -2.64
CA GLU A 24 -6.40 0.29 -1.31
C GLU A 24 -5.61 1.06 -0.22
N ILE A 25 -5.35 2.36 -0.44
CA ILE A 25 -4.66 3.23 0.50
C ILE A 25 -5.52 3.30 1.77
N PRO A 26 -4.92 3.10 2.96
CA PRO A 26 -5.67 3.13 4.20
C PRO A 26 -6.31 4.50 4.42
N GLU A 27 -7.47 4.48 5.06
CA GLU A 27 -8.13 5.71 5.49
C GLU A 27 -7.25 6.45 6.52
N PRO A 28 -7.27 7.79 6.54
CA PRO A 28 -6.53 8.56 7.51
C PRO A 28 -6.87 8.16 8.95
N LEU A 29 -5.85 8.03 9.79
CA LEU A 29 -6.00 7.63 11.18
C LEU A 29 -6.43 8.83 12.03
N ARG A 30 -7.69 8.81 12.51
CA ARG A 30 -8.20 9.82 13.44
C ARG A 30 -7.81 9.46 14.87
N LEU A 31 -7.06 10.34 15.51
CA LEU A 31 -6.58 10.19 16.88
C LEU A 31 -7.25 11.21 17.80
N ASN A 32 -7.62 10.77 19.00
CA ASN A 32 -8.10 11.66 20.07
C ASN A 32 -6.93 12.13 20.96
N ILE A 33 -5.88 12.65 20.31
CA ILE A 33 -4.74 13.31 20.97
C ILE A 33 -4.42 14.64 20.28
N PRO A 34 -3.84 15.61 21.00
CA PRO A 34 -3.37 16.86 20.41
C PRO A 34 -2.27 16.63 19.36
N PHE A 35 -2.01 17.66 18.55
CA PHE A 35 -0.98 17.62 17.49
C PHE A 35 0.40 17.26 18.02
N GLN A 36 0.80 17.88 19.14
CA GLN A 36 2.17 17.77 19.61
C GLN A 36 2.58 16.33 19.96
N PRO A 37 1.81 15.57 20.76
CA PRO A 37 2.09 14.16 21.00
C PRO A 37 2.07 13.30 19.73
N ALA A 38 1.11 13.52 18.83
CA ALA A 38 1.02 12.77 17.58
C ALA A 38 2.27 12.98 16.70
N TRP A 39 2.72 14.23 16.62
CA TRP A 39 3.90 14.64 15.85
C TRP A 39 5.18 14.01 16.39
N GLU A 40 5.41 14.11 17.70
CA GLU A 40 6.60 13.54 18.34
C GLU A 40 6.64 12.02 18.22
N ALA A 41 5.50 11.36 18.44
CA ALA A 41 5.40 9.91 18.28
C ALA A 41 5.65 9.46 16.84
N MET A 42 5.18 10.20 15.83
CA MET A 42 5.45 9.86 14.43
C MET A 42 6.94 10.02 14.08
N LEU A 43 7.58 11.09 14.54
CA LEU A 43 9.03 11.27 14.36
C LEU A 43 9.81 10.13 15.02
N ASP A 44 9.39 9.69 16.19
CA ASP A 44 10.01 8.57 16.90
C ASP A 44 9.75 7.22 16.19
N THR A 45 8.56 7.00 15.65
CA THR A 45 8.26 5.86 14.77
C THR A 45 9.21 5.82 13.57
N MET A 46 9.40 6.96 12.89
CA MET A 46 10.31 7.04 11.73
C MET A 46 11.75 6.71 12.12
N LYS A 47 12.23 7.26 13.25
CA LYS A 47 13.58 6.98 13.77
C LYS A 47 13.76 5.51 14.15
N THR A 48 12.79 4.93 14.85
CA THR A 48 12.84 3.53 15.30
C THR A 48 12.86 2.56 14.12
N ARG A 49 12.23 2.93 13.00
CA ARG A 49 12.28 2.18 11.74
C ARG A 49 13.49 2.51 10.88
N GLU A 50 14.46 3.25 11.41
CA GLU A 50 15.69 3.66 10.72
C GLU A 50 15.41 4.41 9.41
N MET A 51 14.35 5.21 9.38
CA MET A 51 14.02 6.04 8.22
C MET A 51 14.75 7.37 8.32
N VAL A 52 15.47 7.72 7.26
CA VAL A 52 16.12 9.03 7.14
C VAL A 52 15.06 10.05 6.74
N ILE A 53 14.96 11.14 7.49
CA ILE A 53 14.00 12.20 7.22
C ILE A 53 14.66 13.24 6.31
N GLN A 54 14.07 13.46 5.14
CA GLN A 54 14.56 14.42 4.15
C GLN A 54 14.08 15.84 4.46
N GLN A 55 12.79 15.98 4.75
CA GLN A 55 12.16 17.26 4.98
C GLN A 55 11.11 17.16 6.08
N VAL A 56 11.06 18.19 6.93
CA VAL A 56 10.08 18.33 7.99
C VAL A 56 9.51 19.73 7.93
N ASP A 57 8.19 19.83 7.75
CA ASP A 57 7.48 21.10 7.88
C ASP A 57 6.39 20.95 8.93
N ARG A 58 6.70 21.41 10.14
CA ARG A 58 5.78 21.35 11.27
C ARG A 58 4.59 22.29 11.13
N ALA A 59 4.73 23.39 10.39
CA ALA A 59 3.64 24.34 10.18
C ALA A 59 2.57 23.75 9.25
N ARG A 60 3.00 22.98 8.24
CA ARG A 60 2.11 22.23 7.35
C ARG A 60 1.71 20.87 7.90
N GLY A 61 2.40 20.37 8.92
CA GLY A 61 2.18 19.04 9.46
C GLY A 61 2.71 17.93 8.55
N THR A 62 3.71 18.20 7.71
CA THR A 62 4.22 17.23 6.73
C THR A 62 5.61 16.71 7.09
N ILE A 63 5.81 15.40 6.94
CA ILE A 63 7.11 14.71 7.12
C ILE A 63 7.38 13.91 5.85
N LEU A 64 8.54 14.15 5.22
CA LEU A 64 8.99 13.46 4.03
C LEU A 64 10.28 12.71 4.34
N THR A 65 10.32 11.40 4.10
CA THR A 65 11.53 10.59 4.27
C THR A 65 12.41 10.66 3.04
N GLU A 66 13.62 10.10 3.07
CA GLU A 66 14.38 9.81 1.85
C GLU A 66 13.88 8.52 1.18
N TYR A 67 14.30 8.29 -0.07
CA TYR A 67 14.07 7.02 -0.74
C TYR A 67 14.93 5.92 -0.11
N ARG A 68 14.27 4.90 0.44
CA ARG A 68 14.91 3.70 0.98
C ARG A 68 14.74 2.52 0.03
N GLU A 69 15.79 1.71 -0.09
CA GLU A 69 15.72 0.45 -0.83
C GLU A 69 14.85 -0.57 -0.08
N TYR A 70 13.85 -1.10 -0.78
CA TYR A 70 13.01 -2.18 -0.27
C TYR A 70 13.54 -3.55 -0.69
N SER A 71 13.98 -3.67 -1.94
CA SER A 71 14.54 -4.89 -2.47
C SER A 71 15.40 -4.60 -3.70
N SER A 72 16.40 -5.44 -3.92
CA SER A 72 17.18 -5.52 -5.14
C SER A 72 17.47 -6.96 -5.52
N GLY A 73 17.64 -7.21 -6.82
CA GLY A 73 18.00 -8.51 -7.37
C GLY A 73 16.83 -9.30 -7.98
N PRO A 74 16.96 -10.63 -8.13
CA PRO A 74 16.07 -11.44 -8.97
C PRO A 74 14.64 -11.57 -8.43
N MET A 75 14.44 -11.32 -7.13
CA MET A 75 13.12 -11.40 -6.49
C MET A 75 12.39 -10.05 -6.44
N THR A 76 12.96 -8.98 -7.02
CA THR A 76 12.37 -7.63 -6.99
C THR A 76 10.93 -7.64 -7.52
N ASP A 77 10.63 -8.44 -8.55
CA ASP A 77 9.29 -8.57 -9.11
C ASP A 77 8.26 -9.04 -8.06
N SER A 78 8.60 -10.08 -7.29
CA SER A 78 7.77 -10.60 -6.21
C SER A 78 7.62 -9.61 -5.06
N HIS A 79 8.65 -8.80 -4.79
CA HIS A 79 8.62 -7.76 -3.77
C HIS A 79 7.72 -6.59 -4.17
N ILE A 80 7.75 -6.16 -5.43
CA ILE A 80 6.86 -5.12 -5.96
C ILE A 80 5.40 -5.53 -5.78
N ALA A 81 5.06 -6.79 -6.09
CA ALA A 81 3.70 -7.30 -5.94
C ALA A 81 3.16 -7.29 -4.49
N LYS A 82 4.05 -7.21 -3.47
CA LYS A 82 3.65 -7.10 -2.06
C LYS A 82 3.26 -5.69 -1.66
N ILE A 83 3.89 -4.67 -2.27
CA ILE A 83 3.77 -3.27 -1.85
C ILE A 83 3.05 -2.38 -2.87
N GLY A 84 2.76 -2.90 -4.06
CA GLY A 84 2.16 -2.12 -5.12
C GLY A 84 1.50 -2.95 -6.21
N THR A 85 0.80 -2.25 -7.10
CA THR A 85 0.17 -2.84 -8.27
C THR A 85 1.20 -2.94 -9.39
N LYS A 86 1.60 -4.17 -9.72
CA LYS A 86 2.62 -4.43 -10.72
C LYS A 86 2.18 -3.99 -12.12
N PRO A 87 2.88 -3.05 -12.79
CA PRO A 87 2.73 -2.84 -14.22
C PRO A 87 3.33 -4.02 -14.98
N LYS A 88 2.62 -4.52 -16.01
CA LYS A 88 3.13 -5.60 -16.87
C LYS A 88 4.29 -5.07 -17.72
N LEU A 89 5.44 -5.73 -17.64
CA LEU A 89 6.58 -5.53 -18.52
C LEU A 89 6.59 -6.65 -19.57
N THR A 90 6.79 -6.32 -20.86
CA THR A 90 6.93 -7.31 -21.93
C THR A 90 8.37 -7.76 -22.12
N ASP A 91 9.32 -6.80 -22.18
CA ASP A 91 10.73 -7.05 -22.51
C ASP A 91 11.70 -6.33 -21.55
N ALA A 92 11.31 -6.26 -20.27
CA ALA A 92 12.10 -5.60 -19.25
C ALA A 92 12.02 -6.36 -17.92
N GLU A 93 13.05 -6.19 -17.11
CA GLU A 93 13.15 -6.79 -15.78
C GLU A 93 13.26 -5.71 -14.69
N TRP A 94 12.71 -6.01 -13.52
CA TRP A 94 12.86 -5.17 -12.33
C TRP A 94 14.18 -5.48 -11.62
N ILE A 95 15.04 -4.47 -11.47
CA ILE A 95 16.33 -4.63 -10.80
C ILE A 95 16.25 -4.26 -9.32
N LYS A 96 15.59 -3.15 -9.04
CA LYS A 96 15.57 -2.52 -7.72
C LYS A 96 14.23 -1.84 -7.49
N VAL A 97 13.76 -1.85 -6.26
CA VAL A 97 12.60 -1.06 -5.83
C VAL A 97 12.94 -0.27 -4.58
N GLN A 98 12.51 0.99 -4.59
CA GLN A 98 12.67 1.94 -3.51
C GLN A 98 11.33 2.57 -3.17
N TYR A 99 11.18 3.02 -1.93
CA TYR A 99 10.00 3.74 -1.47
C TYR A 99 10.41 4.92 -0.60
N GLN A 100 9.48 5.86 -0.49
CA GLN A 100 9.57 7.05 0.36
C GLN A 100 8.21 7.23 1.02
N TYR A 101 8.18 7.65 2.29
CA TYR A 101 6.94 8.02 2.95
C TYR A 101 6.76 9.53 2.94
N GLU A 102 5.52 9.92 2.71
CA GLU A 102 5.00 11.25 2.93
C GLU A 102 3.88 11.13 3.96
N VAL A 103 4.08 11.73 5.12
CA VAL A 103 3.10 11.73 6.22
C VAL A 103 2.58 13.13 6.42
N GLU A 104 1.27 13.24 6.55
CA GLU A 104 0.56 14.48 6.82
C GLU A 104 -0.21 14.34 8.13
N ILE A 105 0.00 15.27 9.05
CA ILE A 105 -0.64 15.35 10.36
C ILE A 105 -1.44 16.65 10.41
N GLN A 106 -2.76 16.54 10.40
CA GLN A 106 -3.67 17.68 10.43
C GLN A 106 -4.36 17.79 11.78
N VAL A 107 -4.66 19.01 12.19
CA VAL A 107 -5.46 19.29 13.40
C VAL A 107 -6.90 19.53 12.97
N ILE A 108 -7.81 18.67 13.43
CA ILE A 108 -9.25 18.86 13.22
C ILE A 108 -9.81 19.68 14.38
N GLU A 109 -9.46 19.30 15.61
CA GLU A 109 -9.86 19.98 16.84
C GLU A 109 -8.66 20.03 17.80
N SER A 110 -8.72 20.84 18.86
CA SER A 110 -7.62 20.99 19.82
C SER A 110 -7.11 19.67 20.43
N ARG A 111 -7.93 18.61 20.43
CA ARG A 111 -7.58 17.27 20.91
C ARG A 111 -7.77 16.18 19.86
N VAL A 112 -8.07 16.54 18.61
CA VAL A 112 -8.31 15.56 17.54
C VAL A 112 -7.38 15.85 16.38
N THR A 113 -6.57 14.85 16.05
CA THR A 113 -5.61 14.91 14.95
C THR A 113 -5.91 13.83 13.93
N LEU A 114 -5.62 14.14 12.68
CA LEU A 114 -5.74 13.22 11.56
C LEU A 114 -4.35 12.93 11.03
N VAL A 115 -4.00 11.66 10.90
CA VAL A 115 -2.70 11.24 10.38
C VAL A 115 -2.91 10.45 9.11
N THR A 116 -2.40 10.98 8.00
CA THR A 116 -2.41 10.35 6.69
C THR A 116 -0.99 9.94 6.34
N ALA A 117 -0.82 8.72 5.84
CA ALA A 117 0.45 8.24 5.31
C ALA A 117 0.28 7.87 3.84
N SER A 118 1.25 8.28 3.01
CA SER A 118 1.32 7.94 1.59
C SER A 118 2.69 7.36 1.28
N ALA A 119 2.75 6.22 0.59
CA ALA A 119 4.00 5.62 0.13
C ALA A 119 4.22 5.90 -1.36
N ASN A 120 5.31 6.59 -1.66
CA ASN A 120 5.77 6.86 -3.01
C ASN A 120 6.76 5.78 -3.44
N ILE A 121 6.33 4.86 -4.30
CA ILE A 121 7.14 3.70 -4.73
C ILE A 121 7.71 3.93 -6.12
N LYS A 122 8.99 3.65 -6.30
CA LYS A 122 9.67 3.67 -7.60
C LYS A 122 10.46 2.38 -7.80
N ALA A 123 10.38 1.82 -8.98
CA ALA A 123 11.14 0.64 -9.36
C ALA A 123 12.03 0.93 -10.57
N LEU A 124 13.25 0.43 -10.54
CA LEU A 124 14.22 0.51 -11.62
C LEU A 124 13.95 -0.65 -12.57
N LYS A 125 13.50 -0.35 -13.79
CA LYS A 125 13.44 -1.33 -14.86
C LYS A 125 14.69 -1.28 -15.71
N ARG A 126 15.10 -2.44 -16.22
CA ARG A 126 16.10 -2.58 -17.28
C ARG A 126 15.44 -3.22 -18.49
N ASP A 127 15.48 -2.50 -19.61
CA ASP A 127 14.99 -3.01 -20.88
C ASP A 127 16.03 -3.97 -21.50
N PHE A 128 15.61 -4.79 -22.48
CA PHE A 128 16.51 -5.73 -23.18
C PHE A 128 17.78 -5.09 -23.75
N LEU A 129 17.70 -3.82 -24.18
CA LEU A 129 18.85 -3.05 -24.69
C LEU A 129 19.80 -2.54 -23.58
N GLY A 130 19.53 -2.88 -22.32
CA GLY A 130 20.34 -2.48 -21.17
C GLY A 130 20.04 -1.08 -20.62
N SER A 131 19.12 -0.34 -21.24
CA SER A 131 18.68 0.96 -20.73
C SER A 131 17.97 0.83 -19.38
N GLN A 132 18.30 1.71 -18.44
CA GLN A 132 17.74 1.71 -17.09
C GLN A 132 16.89 2.95 -16.87
N SER A 133 15.68 2.78 -16.33
CA SER A 133 14.81 3.91 -16.00
C SER A 133 13.97 3.62 -14.76
N TRP A 134 13.72 4.68 -13.99
CA TRP A 134 12.85 4.62 -12.82
C TRP A 134 11.39 4.81 -13.24
N VAL A 135 10.54 3.90 -12.79
CA VAL A 135 9.10 3.91 -13.05
C VAL A 135 8.37 3.99 -11.73
N ALA A 136 7.38 4.89 -11.64
CA ALA A 136 6.51 4.99 -10.47
C ALA A 136 5.58 3.76 -10.41
N ILE A 137 5.48 3.16 -9.23
CA ILE A 137 4.60 2.02 -8.99
C ILE A 137 3.42 2.50 -8.15
N PRO A 138 2.17 2.28 -8.58
CA PRO A 138 1.00 2.55 -7.75
C PRO A 138 1.06 1.70 -6.48
N THR A 139 0.94 2.34 -5.32
CA THR A 139 0.85 1.65 -4.03
C THR A 139 -0.41 0.78 -3.94
N ASN A 140 -0.34 -0.28 -3.15
CA ASN A 140 -1.51 -1.09 -2.77
C ASN A 140 -1.97 -0.80 -1.33
N GLY A 141 -1.37 0.17 -0.64
CA GLY A 141 -1.71 0.54 0.73
C GLY A 141 -1.03 -0.30 1.82
N GLU A 142 -0.24 -1.33 1.48
CA GLU A 142 0.39 -2.21 2.48
C GLU A 142 1.46 -1.47 3.30
N LEU A 143 2.28 -0.63 2.66
CA LEU A 143 3.33 0.14 3.33
C LEU A 143 2.74 1.19 4.28
N GLU A 144 1.70 1.89 3.82
CA GLU A 144 0.96 2.89 4.58
C GLU A 144 0.25 2.24 5.77
N THR A 145 -0.40 1.10 5.55
CA THR A 145 -1.08 0.35 6.61
C THR A 145 -0.09 -0.12 7.66
N ASP A 146 1.06 -0.66 7.24
CA ASP A 146 2.13 -1.10 8.14
C ASP A 146 2.67 0.05 8.98
N LEU A 147 2.95 1.21 8.36
CA LEU A 147 3.42 2.41 9.07
C LEU A 147 2.38 2.91 10.10
N LEU A 148 1.13 3.07 9.69
CA LEU A 148 0.06 3.57 10.58
C LEU A 148 -0.26 2.56 11.70
N THR A 149 -0.13 1.26 11.43
CA THR A 149 -0.31 0.21 12.44
C THR A 149 0.78 0.28 13.49
N TYR A 150 2.03 0.39 13.04
CA TYR A 150 3.16 0.54 13.94
C TYR A 150 3.04 1.81 14.81
N PHE A 151 2.72 2.93 14.18
CA PHE A 151 2.50 4.20 14.87
C PHE A 151 1.36 4.12 15.90
N GLY A 152 0.23 3.50 15.54
CA GLY A 152 -0.87 3.31 16.48
C GLY A 152 -0.52 2.35 17.62
N LYS A 153 0.28 1.30 17.38
CA LYS A 153 0.81 0.43 18.43
C LYS A 153 1.74 1.18 19.38
N GLN A 154 2.56 2.08 18.86
CA GLN A 154 3.43 2.91 19.68
C GLN A 154 2.62 3.85 20.60
N LEU A 155 1.48 4.37 20.13
CA LEU A 155 0.63 5.27 20.91
C LEU A 155 -0.30 4.55 21.90
N PHE A 156 -0.92 3.45 21.48
CA PHE A 156 -2.01 2.79 22.21
C PHE A 156 -1.66 1.39 22.72
N GLY A 157 -0.43 0.93 22.48
CA GLY A 157 0.08 -0.39 22.84
C GLY A 157 -0.18 -1.47 21.79
N GLU A 158 0.42 -2.64 22.01
CA GLU A 158 0.47 -3.78 21.07
C GLU A 158 -0.89 -4.32 20.59
N ARG A 159 -1.98 -3.99 21.31
CA ARG A 159 -3.34 -4.40 20.95
C ARG A 159 -3.95 -3.56 19.83
N PHE A 160 -3.28 -2.50 19.41
CA PHE A 160 -3.74 -1.68 18.30
C PHE A 160 -3.53 -2.41 16.97
N GLU A 161 -4.60 -2.55 16.20
CA GLU A 161 -4.55 -3.04 14.83
C GLU A 161 -5.46 -2.16 13.97
N LEU A 162 -4.92 -1.65 12.86
CA LEU A 162 -5.78 -1.11 11.81
C LEU A 162 -6.54 -2.27 11.21
N THR A 163 -7.86 -2.18 11.23
CA THR A 163 -8.71 -3.19 10.61
C THR A 163 -8.49 -3.10 9.11
N LYS A 164 -7.60 -3.94 8.57
CA LYS A 164 -7.49 -4.13 7.12
C LYS A 164 -8.90 -4.41 6.60
N ARG A 165 -9.35 -3.73 5.55
CA ARG A 165 -10.60 -4.09 4.87
C ARG A 165 -10.48 -5.58 4.54
N LYS A 166 -11.22 -6.44 5.26
CA LYS A 166 -11.32 -7.84 4.89
C LYS A 166 -11.92 -7.82 3.49
N LYS A 167 -11.16 -8.26 2.48
CA LYS A 167 -11.70 -8.52 1.14
C LYS A 167 -13.06 -9.16 1.32
N GLY A 168 -14.08 -8.49 0.78
CA GLY A 168 -15.46 -8.93 0.93
C GLY A 168 -15.57 -10.39 0.48
N PHE A 169 -16.56 -11.11 0.99
CA PHE A 169 -16.79 -12.51 0.62
C PHE A 169 -16.78 -12.72 -0.92
N TRP A 170 -17.16 -11.70 -1.69
CA TRP A 170 -17.20 -11.66 -3.15
C TRP A 170 -15.86 -11.35 -3.86
N GLU A 171 -14.86 -10.86 -3.13
CA GLU A 171 -13.53 -10.48 -3.67
C GLU A 171 -12.46 -11.54 -3.40
N ARG A 172 -12.83 -12.62 -2.69
CA ARG A 172 -11.95 -13.77 -2.46
C ARG A 172 -12.00 -14.67 -3.69
N GLU A 173 -10.84 -14.98 -4.25
CA GLU A 173 -10.75 -16.04 -5.25
C GLU A 173 -11.36 -17.33 -4.67
N PRO A 174 -12.27 -18.01 -5.39
CA PRO A 174 -12.86 -19.24 -4.91
C PRO A 174 -11.74 -20.26 -4.75
N ARG A 175 -11.38 -20.57 -3.49
CA ARG A 175 -10.54 -21.73 -3.21
C ARG A 175 -11.38 -22.96 -3.53
N TYR A 176 -10.96 -23.70 -4.56
CA TYR A 176 -11.53 -24.99 -4.87
C TYR A 176 -11.31 -25.92 -3.67
N VAL A 177 -12.38 -26.19 -2.92
CA VAL A 177 -12.39 -27.26 -1.92
C VAL A 177 -12.70 -28.53 -2.71
N PRO A 178 -11.81 -29.54 -2.75
CA PRO A 178 -12.14 -30.82 -3.34
C PRO A 178 -13.42 -31.34 -2.68
N ASP A 179 -14.38 -31.79 -3.49
CA ASP A 179 -15.63 -32.35 -3.02
C ASP A 179 -15.38 -33.38 -1.91
N SER A 180 -16.20 -33.33 -0.87
CA SER A 180 -16.14 -34.15 0.35
C SER A 180 -16.40 -35.65 0.12
N GLN A 181 -16.19 -36.16 -1.10
CA GLN A 181 -16.31 -37.58 -1.42
C GLN A 181 -15.06 -38.41 -1.04
N GLU A 182 -13.96 -37.78 -0.64
CA GLU A 182 -12.83 -38.47 0.01
C GLU A 182 -12.89 -38.38 1.54
N THR A 183 -14.10 -38.34 2.11
CA THR A 183 -14.26 -38.61 3.54
C THR A 183 -13.99 -40.11 3.74
N ILE A 184 -12.74 -40.43 4.08
CA ILE A 184 -12.26 -41.73 4.55
C ILE A 184 -13.38 -42.40 5.38
N PRO A 185 -13.88 -43.59 5.01
CA PRO A 185 -14.96 -44.22 5.75
C PRO A 185 -14.51 -44.45 7.19
N LYS A 186 -15.32 -43.98 8.13
CA LYS A 186 -15.13 -44.19 9.56
C LYS A 186 -15.15 -45.71 9.80
N VAL A 187 -13.99 -46.29 10.11
CA VAL A 187 -13.87 -47.72 10.46
C VAL A 187 -14.75 -47.96 11.69
N VAL A 188 -15.90 -48.60 11.50
CA VAL A 188 -16.78 -49.04 12.58
C VAL A 188 -16.17 -50.33 13.12
N GLY A 189 -15.67 -50.30 14.36
CA GLY A 189 -15.18 -51.51 15.04
C GLY A 189 -16.31 -52.51 15.30
N PRO A 190 -16.02 -53.82 15.33
CA PRO A 190 -17.06 -54.84 15.48
C PRO A 190 -17.74 -54.74 16.85
N GLU A 191 -19.07 -54.74 16.84
CA GLU A 191 -19.90 -54.81 18.05
C GLU A 191 -19.58 -56.10 18.82
N ARG A 192 -19.38 -55.98 20.13
CA ARG A 192 -19.21 -57.14 21.01
C ARG A 192 -20.58 -57.81 21.22
N PRO A 193 -20.71 -59.14 21.06
CA PRO A 193 -21.93 -59.83 21.41
C PRO A 193 -22.15 -59.80 22.93
N THR A 194 -23.36 -59.46 23.34
CA THR A 194 -23.81 -59.50 24.74
C THR A 194 -24.09 -60.96 25.13
N PRO A 195 -23.49 -61.49 26.20
CA PRO A 195 -23.75 -62.86 26.62
C PRO A 195 -25.13 -63.00 27.29
N PRO A 196 -25.73 -64.22 27.24
CA PRO A 196 -27.06 -64.52 27.78
C PRO A 196 -27.11 -64.58 29.31
#